data_AF-I3X6G3-F1
#
_entry.id   AF-I3X6G3-F1
#
_cell.length_a   1.000
_cell.length_b   1.000
_cell.length_c   1.000
_cell.angle_alpha   90.00
_cell.angle_beta   90.00
_cell.angle_gamma   90.00
#
_symmetry.space_group_name_H-M   'P 1'
#
loop_
_entity.id
_entity.type
_entity.pdbx_description
1 polymer ?
#
loop_
_entity_poly.entity_id
_entity_poly.type
_entity_poly.pdbx_seq_one_letter_code
_entity_poly.pdbx_strand_id
1 'polypeptide(L)' 'MEQADLYVEGLSGTFEAVLAMPEMARERSEFAVPVRIHPSGQHVIIYRIEPDYLLIIRVLGARQDWRAALEILDNGLL' A
#
# COMPACT_ATOMS: atom_id res chain seq x y z
N MET A 1 8.78 -12.38 -22.82
CA MET A 1 8.02 -12.47 -21.56
C MET A 1 9.01 -12.90 -20.50
N GLU A 2 8.94 -12.34 -19.28
CA GLU A 2 9.47 -12.92 -18.01
C GLU A 2 9.89 -11.88 -16.97
N GLN A 3 10.05 -10.59 -17.30
CA GLN A 3 10.25 -9.54 -16.27
C GLN A 3 8.94 -8.93 -15.77
N ALA A 4 7.97 -8.72 -16.67
CA ALA A 4 6.65 -8.21 -16.29
C ALA A 4 5.87 -9.21 -15.41
N ASP A 5 6.00 -10.50 -15.69
CA ASP A 5 5.27 -11.55 -14.97
C ASP A 5 5.81 -11.76 -13.55
N LEU A 6 7.13 -11.84 -13.38
CA LEU A 6 7.78 -11.90 -12.05
C LEU A 6 7.50 -10.66 -11.19
N TYR A 7 7.43 -9.49 -11.84
CA TYR A 7 7.07 -8.24 -11.18
C TYR A 7 5.64 -8.27 -10.63
N VAL A 8 4.70 -8.80 -11.43
CA VAL A 8 3.30 -8.97 -11.02
C VAL A 8 3.17 -10.05 -9.93
N GLU A 9 3.91 -11.15 -10.02
CA GLU A 9 3.93 -12.22 -9.00
C GLU A 9 4.42 -11.72 -7.64
N GLY A 10 5.50 -10.94 -7.59
CA GLY A 10 6.01 -10.37 -6.34
C GLY A 10 5.02 -9.42 -5.66
N LEU A 11 4.26 -8.66 -6.45
CA LEU A 11 3.22 -7.78 -5.94
C LEU A 11 2.01 -8.59 -5.42
N SER A 12 1.59 -9.63 -6.15
CA SER A 12 0.53 -10.54 -5.72
C SER A 12 0.84 -11.24 -4.40
N GLY A 13 2.05 -11.78 -4.23
CA GLY A 13 2.47 -12.40 -2.96
C GLY A 13 2.46 -11.40 -1.79
N THR A 14 2.76 -10.13 -2.06
CA THR A 14 2.65 -9.09 -1.03
C THR A 14 1.20 -8.80 -0.66
N PHE A 15 0.29 -8.76 -1.65
CA PHE A 15 -1.15 -8.59 -1.39
C PHE A 15 -1.70 -9.74 -0.55
N GLU A 16 -1.32 -10.98 -0.83
CA GLU A 16 -1.70 -12.13 -0.01
C GLU A 16 -1.16 -12.00 1.42
N ALA A 17 0.10 -11.57 1.59
CA ALA A 17 0.69 -11.39 2.91
C ALA A 17 -0.04 -10.32 3.74
N VAL A 18 -0.33 -9.14 3.15
CA VAL A 18 -1.07 -8.09 3.86
C VAL A 18 -2.54 -8.46 4.06
N LEU A 19 -3.14 -9.30 3.21
CA LEU A 19 -4.49 -9.81 3.45
C LEU A 19 -4.52 -10.83 4.60
N ALA A 20 -3.51 -11.69 4.69
CA ALA A 20 -3.40 -12.70 5.73
C ALA A 20 -3.05 -12.11 7.10
N MET A 21 -2.22 -11.05 7.13
CA MET A 21 -1.77 -10.37 8.35
C MET A 21 -1.92 -8.85 8.21
N PRO A 22 -3.15 -8.33 8.14
CA PRO A 22 -3.42 -6.93 7.80
C PRO A 22 -2.88 -5.94 8.82
N GLU A 23 -2.65 -6.39 10.06
CA GLU A 23 -2.10 -5.54 11.12
C GLU A 23 -0.57 -5.52 11.19
N MET A 24 0.14 -6.26 10.32
CA MET A 24 1.61 -6.36 10.33
C MET A 24 2.30 -5.00 10.10
N ALA A 25 1.67 -4.10 9.35
CA ALA A 25 2.11 -2.73 9.21
C ALA A 25 1.39 -1.85 10.23
N ARG A 26 2.16 -1.01 10.93
CA ARG A 26 1.61 -0.05 11.90
C ARG A 26 0.64 0.91 11.23
N GLU A 27 -0.49 1.15 11.89
CA GLU A 27 -1.44 2.18 11.50
C GLU A 27 -0.88 3.58 11.78
N ARG A 28 -1.04 4.45 10.79
CA ARG A 28 -0.58 5.84 10.77
C ARG A 28 -1.80 6.75 10.79
N SER A 29 -2.08 7.27 11.98
CA SER A 29 -3.20 8.19 12.24
C SER A 29 -2.79 9.66 12.08
N GLU A 30 -1.57 9.94 11.61
CA GLU A 30 -1.12 11.30 11.29
C GLU A 30 -1.81 11.89 10.03
N PHE A 31 -2.49 11.07 9.24
CA PHE A 31 -3.25 11.45 8.06
C PHE A 31 -4.74 11.66 8.37
N ALA A 32 -5.44 12.45 7.55
CA ALA A 32 -6.87 12.70 7.72
C ALA A 32 -7.69 11.40 7.69
N VAL A 33 -7.25 10.44 6.86
CA VAL A 33 -7.74 9.06 6.86
C VAL A 33 -6.61 8.15 7.35
N PRO A 34 -6.78 7.39 8.46
CA PRO A 34 -5.74 6.48 8.93
C PRO A 34 -5.39 5.42 7.88
N VAL A 35 -4.09 5.21 7.65
CA VAL A 35 -3.59 4.25 6.66
C VAL A 35 -2.49 3.37 7.23
N ARG A 36 -2.24 2.23 6.59
CA ARG A 36 -1.11 1.33 6.85
C ARG A 36 -0.17 1.34 5.65
N ILE A 37 1.13 1.27 5.92
CA ILE A 37 2.17 1.39 4.90
C ILE A 37 3.13 0.21 5.02
N HIS A 38 3.15 -0.65 4.01
CA HIS A 38 3.96 -1.85 3.95
C HIS A 38 4.98 -1.78 2.80
N PRO A 39 6.28 -1.68 3.08
CA PRO A 39 7.33 -1.79 2.07
C PRO A 39 7.46 -3.25 1.59
N SER A 40 7.53 -3.45 0.28
CA SER A 40 7.81 -4.75 -0.34
C SER A 40 8.75 -4.59 -1.53
N GLY A 41 10.02 -4.94 -1.32
CA GLY A 41 11.06 -4.84 -2.34
C GLY A 41 11.16 -3.43 -2.94
N GLN A 42 10.85 -3.31 -4.23
CA GLN A 42 10.87 -2.04 -4.96
C GLN A 42 9.53 -1.28 -4.89
N HIS A 43 8.60 -1.68 -4.05
CA HIS A 43 7.30 -1.02 -3.88
C HIS A 43 6.97 -0.69 -2.43
N VAL A 44 6.02 0.22 -2.27
CA VAL A 44 5.34 0.53 -1.03
C VAL A 44 3.85 0.39 -1.27
N ILE A 45 3.19 -0.43 -0.45
CA ILE A 45 1.75 -0.65 -0.49
C ILE A 45 1.12 0.16 0.63
N ILE A 46 0.15 0.99 0.26
CA ILE A 46 -0.64 1.80 1.18
C ILE A 46 -2.05 1.24 1.18
N TYR A 47 -2.54 0.85 2.35
CA TYR A 47 -3.83 0.19 2.46
C TYR A 47 -4.57 0.52 3.76
N ARG A 48 -5.85 0.14 3.80
CA ARG A 48 -6.72 0.22 4.96
C ARG A 48 -7.41 -1.11 5.20
N ILE A 49 -7.72 -1.35 6.47
CA ILE A 49 -8.57 -2.46 6.90
C ILE A 49 -9.98 -1.89 6.97
N GLU A 50 -10.88 -2.42 6.16
CA GLU A 50 -12.31 -2.16 6.23
C GLU A 50 -13.01 -3.39 6.84
N PRO A 51 -14.27 -3.29 7.29
CA PRO A 51 -14.94 -4.39 7.99
C PRO A 51 -14.97 -5.71 7.22
N ASP A 52 -15.14 -5.65 5.90
CA ASP A 52 -15.33 -6.83 5.04
C ASP A 52 -14.19 -7.04 4.03
N TYR A 53 -13.26 -6.09 3.90
CA TYR A 53 -12.21 -6.13 2.88
C TYR A 53 -10.98 -5.33 3.26
N LEU A 54 -9.89 -5.58 2.53
CA LEU A 54 -8.69 -4.77 2.59
C LEU A 54 -8.65 -3.83 1.38
N LEU A 55 -8.63 -2.53 1.63
CA LEU A 55 -8.59 -1.53 0.56
C LEU A 55 -7.15 -1.15 0.26
N ILE A 56 -6.64 -1.56 -0.90
CA ILE A 56 -5.37 -1.02 -1.42
C ILE A 56 -5.64 0.38 -1.97
N ILE A 57 -5.10 1.39 -1.30
CA ILE A 57 -5.24 2.80 -1.71
C ILE A 57 -4.24 3.11 -2.82
N ARG A 58 -2.96 2.74 -2.63
CA ARG A 58 -1.90 2.97 -3.62
C ARG A 58 -0.83 1.90 -3.57
N VAL A 59 -0.20 1.68 -4.73
CA VAL A 59 1.08 0.99 -4.87
C VAL A 59 2.04 1.99 -5.49
N LEU A 60 3.12 2.30 -4.78
CA LEU A 60 4.14 3.25 -5.21
C LEU A 60 5.46 2.51 -5.40
N GLY A 61 6.31 2.99 -6.30
CA GLY A 61 7.72 2.57 -6.31
C GLY A 61 8.42 3.00 -5.01
N ALA A 62 9.32 2.19 -4.48
CA ALA A 62 9.98 2.43 -3.19
C ALA A 62 10.85 3.70 -3.15
N ARG A 63 11.20 4.24 -4.32
CA ARG A 63 11.92 5.52 -4.46
C ARG A 63 10.99 6.74 -4.50
N GLN A 64 9.68 6.53 -4.62
CA GLN A 64 8.71 7.61 -4.59
C GLN A 64 8.45 8.04 -3.15
N ASP A 65 8.30 9.35 -2.95
CA ASP A 65 7.93 9.89 -1.64
C ASP A 65 6.46 9.59 -1.36
N TRP A 66 6.23 8.56 -0.56
CA TRP A 66 4.90 8.13 -0.16
C TRP A 66 4.17 9.17 0.70
N ARG A 67 4.90 10.06 1.40
CA ARG A 67 4.26 11.13 2.17
C ARG A 67 3.64 12.16 1.24
N ALA A 68 4.41 12.64 0.26
CA ALA A 68 3.91 13.56 -0.75
C ALA A 68 2.72 12.96 -1.52
N ALA A 69 2.76 11.65 -1.83
CA ALA A 69 1.65 10.97 -2.49
C ALA A 69 0.37 10.90 -1.63
N LEU A 70 0.51 10.79 -0.30
CA LEU A 70 -0.62 10.76 0.63
C LEU A 70 -1.18 12.15 0.94
N GLU A 71 -0.35 13.19 0.96
CA GLU A 71 -0.81 14.58 1.13
C GLU A 71 -1.82 14.99 0.05
N ILE A 72 -1.68 14.48 -1.18
CA ILE A 72 -2.64 14.73 -2.27
C ILE A 72 -4.00 14.09 -1.95
N LEU A 73 -4.00 12.89 -1.35
CA LEU A 73 -5.21 12.17 -0.98
C LEU A 73 -5.94 12.84 0.19
N ASP A 74 -5.20 13.33 1.18
CA ASP A 74 -5.75 14.06 2.32
C ASP A 74 -6.40 15.40 1.91
N ASN A 75 -5.97 16.00 0.81
CA ASN A 75 -6.54 17.25 0.29
C ASN A 75 -7.80 17.07 -0.57
N GLY A 76 -8.31 15.84 -0.73
CA GLY A 76 -9.54 15.57 -1.50
C GLY A 76 -9.42 15.85 -3.00
N LEU A 77 -8.20 15.94 -3.54
CA LEU A 77 -7.93 16.14 -4.96
C LEU A 77 -7.86 14.80 -5.70
N LEU A 78 -9.03 14.19 -5.90
CA LEU A 78 -9.31 13.14 -6.91
C LEU A 78 -10.74 13.29 -7.43
#